data_AF-A0A0S8F4D0-F1
#
_entry.id   AF-A0A0S8F4D0-F1
#
_cell.length_a   1.000
_cell.length_b   1.000
_cell.length_c   1.000
_cell.angle_alpha   90.00
_cell.angle_beta   90.00
_cell.angle_gamma   90.00
#
_symmetry.space_group_name_H-M   'P 1'
#
loop_
_entity.id
_entity.type
_entity.pdbx_description
1 polymer ?
#
loop_
_entity_poly.entity_id
_entity_poly.type
_entity_poly.pdbx_seq_one_letter_code
_entity_poly.pdbx_strand_id
1 'polypeptide(L)'
;RALNKHDGSVLDNLGGFLESPDVDDGEGILRHVLGDRRQSVETGVGKAAGLDMSMVAKLLPMLAPIVLGALGRQKREAGLNSTGLSELLGQERRQMEQASPAAGMLGKLLDQDGDGSVADDIAKMGTGLLGSLFRKR
;
A
#
# COMPACT_ATOMS: atom_id res chain seq x y z
N ARG A 1 1.99 8.45 18.79
CA ARG A 1 1.12 9.66 18.86
C ARG A 1 0.48 10.04 17.50
N ALA A 2 0.65 9.26 16.42
CA ALA A 2 0.04 9.55 15.12
C ALA A 2 -1.48 9.24 15.06
N LEU A 3 -1.94 8.16 15.70
CA LEU A 3 -3.34 7.72 15.63
C LEU A 3 -4.38 8.69 16.22
N ASN A 4 -3.98 9.63 17.08
CA ASN A 4 -4.91 10.60 17.69
C ASN A 4 -5.19 11.83 16.82
N LYS A 5 -4.42 12.05 15.73
CA LYS A 5 -4.63 13.16 14.79
C LYS A 5 -5.37 12.73 13.52
N HIS A 6 -5.49 11.44 13.26
CA HIS A 6 -6.13 10.88 12.06
C HIS A 6 -7.31 9.99 12.45
N ASP A 7 -8.30 10.63 13.05
CA ASP A 7 -9.38 9.94 13.74
C ASP A 7 -10.67 9.80 12.90
N GLY A 8 -10.57 10.15 11.62
CA GLY A 8 -11.68 10.17 10.67
C GLY A 8 -12.20 11.58 10.36
N SER A 9 -11.85 12.60 11.13
CA SER A 9 -12.29 13.99 10.90
C SER A 9 -11.87 14.57 9.53
N VAL A 10 -10.78 14.06 8.95
CA VAL A 10 -10.37 14.39 7.57
C VAL A 10 -11.43 13.98 6.54
N LEU A 11 -12.22 12.94 6.81
CA LEU A 11 -13.28 12.46 5.92
C LEU A 11 -14.51 13.38 5.99
N ASP A 12 -14.75 13.99 7.15
CA ASP A 12 -15.87 14.91 7.34
C ASP A 12 -15.59 16.28 6.69
N ASN A 13 -14.32 16.62 6.43
CA ASN A 13 -13.89 17.83 5.74
C ASN A 13 -12.97 17.54 4.53
N LEU A 14 -13.37 16.58 3.69
CA LEU A 14 -12.63 16.25 2.46
C LEU A 14 -12.50 17.46 1.52
N GLY A 15 -13.53 18.31 1.44
CA GLY A 15 -13.49 19.52 0.60
C GLY A 15 -12.36 20.47 1.01
N GLY A 16 -12.29 20.84 2.29
CA GLY A 16 -11.21 21.71 2.79
C GLY A 16 -9.84 21.05 2.77
N PHE A 17 -9.76 19.73 2.94
CA PHE A 17 -8.51 18.98 2.81
C PHE A 17 -7.96 19.00 1.37
N LEU A 18 -8.83 18.87 0.36
CA LEU A 18 -8.40 18.89 -1.04
C LEU A 18 -7.99 20.31 -1.50
N GLU A 19 -8.54 21.36 -0.88
CA GLU A 19 -8.10 22.74 -1.12
C GLU A 19 -6.72 23.04 -0.51
N SER A 20 -6.34 22.34 0.57
CA SER A 20 -5.04 22.51 1.23
C SER A 20 -4.55 21.20 1.84
N PRO A 21 -4.10 20.25 1.00
CA PRO A 21 -3.64 18.95 1.48
C PRO A 21 -2.35 19.12 2.27
N ASP A 22 -2.35 18.64 3.52
CA ASP A 22 -1.16 18.64 4.36
C ASP A 22 -0.23 17.48 3.95
N VAL A 23 0.61 17.78 2.97
CA VAL A 23 1.60 16.86 2.42
C VAL A 23 2.64 16.47 3.49
N ASP A 24 3.01 17.40 4.37
CA ASP A 24 4.01 17.16 5.42
C ASP A 24 3.51 16.17 6.47
N ASP A 25 2.22 16.27 6.83
CA ASP A 25 1.57 15.30 7.71
C ASP A 25 1.46 13.92 7.05
N GLY A 26 1.12 13.88 5.75
CA GLY A 26 1.14 12.67 4.94
C GLY A 26 2.51 11.98 4.88
N GLU A 27 3.57 12.76 4.67
CA GLU A 27 4.96 12.29 4.72
C GLU A 27 5.33 11.71 6.10
N GLY A 28 4.87 12.35 7.18
CA GLY A 28 5.02 11.87 8.55
C GLY A 28 4.32 10.54 8.80
N ILE A 29 3.09 10.38 8.29
CA ILE A 29 2.33 9.12 8.35
C ILE A 29 3.08 8.02 7.60
N LEU A 30 3.45 8.26 6.35
CA LEU A 30 4.14 7.27 5.52
C LEU A 30 5.44 6.81 6.17
N ARG A 31 6.23 7.74 6.72
CA ARG A 31 7.45 7.40 7.47
C ARG A 31 7.16 6.52 8.70
N HIS A 32 6.09 6.80 9.44
CA HIS A 32 5.77 6.05 10.65
C HIS A 32 5.14 4.68 10.36
N VAL A 33 4.30 4.58 9.33
CA VAL A 33 3.53 3.38 8.99
C VAL A 33 4.33 2.44 8.10
N LEU A 34 4.99 2.96 7.07
CA LEU A 34 5.72 2.16 6.09
C LEU A 34 7.20 1.99 6.44
N GLY A 35 7.79 2.96 7.16
CA GLY A 35 9.21 2.93 7.53
C GLY A 35 10.10 2.68 6.32
N ASP A 36 10.98 1.67 6.43
CA ASP A 36 11.92 1.30 5.38
C ASP A 36 11.26 0.68 4.13
N ARG A 37 9.99 0.24 4.23
CA ARG A 37 9.24 -0.35 3.11
C ARG A 37 8.67 0.68 2.15
N ARG A 38 8.79 1.97 2.46
CA ARG A 38 8.15 3.04 1.70
C ARG A 38 8.48 2.96 0.20
N GLN A 39 9.75 2.81 -0.16
CA GLN A 39 10.17 2.74 -1.55
C GLN A 39 9.60 1.51 -2.28
N SER A 40 9.51 0.36 -1.59
CA SER A 40 8.90 -0.85 -2.15
C SER A 40 7.39 -0.67 -2.38
N VAL A 41 6.70 -0.01 -1.44
CA VAL A 41 5.26 0.31 -1.56
C VAL A 41 5.02 1.28 -2.71
N GLU A 42 5.78 2.39 -2.79
CA GLU A 42 5.69 3.35 -3.89
C GLU A 42 5.92 2.65 -5.24
N THR A 43 6.90 1.75 -5.30
CA THR A 43 7.18 0.98 -6.51
C THR A 43 6.05 0.03 -6.89
N GLY A 44 5.47 -0.67 -5.90
CA GLY A 44 4.34 -1.57 -6.10
C GLY A 44 3.08 -0.82 -6.57
N VAL A 45 2.77 0.30 -5.92
CA VAL A 45 1.65 1.18 -6.28
C VAL A 45 1.84 1.73 -7.70
N GLY A 46 3.02 2.23 -8.05
CA GLY A 46 3.31 2.71 -9.40
C GLY A 46 3.09 1.66 -10.47
N LYS A 47 3.61 0.45 -10.26
CA LYS A 47 3.41 -0.68 -11.19
C LYS A 47 1.94 -1.10 -11.29
N ALA A 48 1.23 -1.18 -10.18
CA ALA A 48 -0.17 -1.61 -10.15
C ALA A 48 -1.13 -0.58 -10.76
N ALA A 49 -0.88 0.71 -10.51
CA ALA A 49 -1.70 1.81 -11.01
C ALA A 49 -1.29 2.30 -12.41
N GLY A 50 -0.17 1.81 -12.95
CA GLY A 50 0.39 2.30 -14.21
C GLY A 50 0.93 3.74 -14.12
N LEU A 51 1.34 4.16 -12.92
CA LEU A 51 1.83 5.52 -12.63
C LEU A 51 3.36 5.54 -12.56
N ASP A 52 3.95 6.64 -12.99
CA ASP A 52 5.39 6.87 -12.78
C ASP A 52 5.70 7.21 -11.31
N MET A 53 6.94 6.97 -10.90
CA MET A 53 7.37 7.18 -9.51
C MET A 53 7.25 8.63 -9.05
N SER A 54 7.37 9.61 -9.95
CA SER A 54 7.26 11.03 -9.58
C SER A 54 5.82 11.42 -9.26
N MET A 55 4.84 10.81 -9.95
CA MET A 55 3.44 10.93 -9.58
C MET A 55 3.12 10.21 -8.28
N VAL A 56 3.60 8.97 -8.10
CA VAL A 56 3.36 8.22 -6.85
C VAL A 56 3.93 8.96 -5.64
N ALA A 57 5.16 9.47 -5.72
CA ALA A 57 5.79 10.22 -4.63
C ALA A 57 5.03 11.51 -4.25
N LYS A 58 4.24 12.08 -5.16
CA LYS A 58 3.39 13.26 -4.87
C LYS A 58 2.00 12.87 -4.37
N LEU A 59 1.41 11.82 -4.94
CA LEU A 59 0.05 11.39 -4.63
C LEU A 59 -0.03 10.61 -3.33
N LEU A 60 0.92 9.71 -3.08
CA LEU A 60 0.91 8.83 -1.90
C LEU A 60 0.84 9.63 -0.59
N PRO A 61 1.61 10.72 -0.39
CA PRO A 61 1.53 11.52 0.82
C PRO A 61 0.20 12.25 0.96
N MET A 62 -0.38 12.76 -0.12
CA MET A 62 -1.71 13.39 -0.07
C MET A 62 -2.82 12.39 0.31
N LEU A 63 -2.68 11.13 -0.10
CA LEU A 63 -3.66 10.08 0.19
C LEU A 63 -3.47 9.44 1.57
N ALA A 64 -2.26 9.51 2.14
CA ALA A 64 -1.94 8.85 3.40
C ALA A 64 -2.85 9.29 4.58
N PRO A 65 -3.15 10.59 4.79
CA PRO A 65 -4.08 11.04 5.82
C PRO A 65 -5.49 10.51 5.63
N ILE A 66 -5.98 10.43 4.38
CA ILE A 66 -7.33 9.98 4.05
C ILE A 66 -7.50 8.49 4.39
N VAL A 67 -6.56 7.66 3.93
CA VAL A 67 -6.57 6.21 4.20
C VAL A 67 -6.45 5.95 5.70
N LEU A 68 -5.54 6.65 6.39
CA LEU A 68 -5.38 6.49 7.83
C LEU A 68 -6.62 6.97 8.61
N GLY A 69 -7.25 8.06 8.16
CA GLY A 69 -8.50 8.56 8.71
C GLY A 69 -9.66 7.56 8.57
N ALA A 70 -9.78 6.89 7.41
CA ALA A 70 -10.76 5.83 7.20
C ALA A 70 -10.53 4.63 8.13
N LEU A 71 -9.29 4.16 8.23
CA LEU A 71 -8.93 3.07 9.16
C LEU A 71 -9.16 3.47 10.63
N GLY A 72 -8.83 4.71 10.99
CA GLY A 72 -9.04 5.26 12.33
C GLY A 72 -10.53 5.34 12.68
N ARG A 73 -11.36 5.77 11.73
CA ARG A 73 -12.82 5.81 11.85
C ARG A 73 -13.39 4.41 12.03
N GLN A 74 -13.01 3.47 11.18
CA GLN A 74 -13.48 2.08 11.27
C GLN A 74 -13.06 1.43 12.59
N LYS A 75 -11.82 1.66 13.04
CA LYS A 75 -11.37 1.23 14.37
C LYS A 75 -12.26 1.79 15.49
N ARG A 76 -12.61 3.08 15.42
CA ARG A 76 -13.46 3.76 16.42
C ARG A 76 -14.89 3.24 16.38
N GLU A 77 -15.50 3.17 15.20
CA GLU A 77 -16.89 2.75 15.01
C GLU A 77 -17.11 1.28 15.39
N ALA A 78 -16.16 0.40 15.06
CA ALA A 78 -16.23 -1.01 15.43
C ALA A 78 -15.68 -1.31 16.84
N GLY A 79 -15.27 -0.28 17.61
CA GLY A 79 -14.74 -0.44 18.97
C GLY A 79 -13.47 -1.31 19.03
N LEU A 80 -12.70 -1.37 17.93
CA LEU A 80 -11.56 -2.27 17.80
C LEU A 80 -10.36 -1.72 18.58
N ASN A 81 -9.72 -2.60 19.34
CA ASN A 81 -8.36 -2.37 19.82
C ASN A 81 -7.35 -2.62 18.67
N SER A 82 -6.07 -2.40 18.92
CA SER A 82 -5.02 -2.64 17.92
C SER A 82 -5.03 -4.07 17.38
N THR A 83 -5.31 -5.05 18.25
CA THR A 83 -5.36 -6.47 17.90
C THR A 83 -6.52 -6.78 16.95
N GLY A 84 -7.73 -6.31 17.27
CA GLY A 84 -8.92 -6.52 16.43
C GLY A 84 -8.81 -5.85 15.06
N LEU A 85 -8.14 -4.68 14.98
CA LEU A 85 -7.85 -4.05 13.69
C LEU A 85 -6.85 -4.89 12.86
N SER A 86 -5.80 -5.42 13.48
CA SER A 86 -4.85 -6.30 12.81
C SER A 86 -5.49 -7.60 12.32
N GLU A 87 -6.41 -8.18 13.10
CA GLU A 87 -7.18 -9.37 12.69
C GLU A 87 -8.08 -9.08 11.49
N LEU A 88 -8.79 -7.94 11.51
CA LEU A 88 -9.64 -7.50 10.39
C LEU A 88 -8.83 -7.28 9.11
N LEU A 89 -7.73 -6.53 9.19
CA LEU A 89 -6.84 -6.28 8.04
C LEU A 89 -6.21 -7.58 7.53
N GLY A 90 -5.86 -8.51 8.44
CA GLY A 90 -5.37 -9.84 8.07
C GLY A 90 -6.41 -10.68 7.34
N GLN A 91 -7.68 -10.60 7.75
CA GLN A 91 -8.79 -11.28 7.09
C GLN A 91 -9.06 -10.68 5.70
N GLU A 92 -9.06 -9.35 5.56
CA GLU A 92 -9.21 -8.66 4.26
C GLU A 92 -8.07 -8.99 3.30
N ARG A 93 -6.82 -9.01 3.79
CA ARG A 93 -5.66 -9.42 2.99
C ARG A 93 -5.85 -10.84 2.45
N ARG A 94 -6.22 -11.81 3.30
CA ARG A 94 -6.47 -13.20 2.87
C ARG A 94 -7.59 -13.29 1.84
N GLN A 95 -8.67 -12.51 2.00
CA GLN A 95 -9.76 -12.46 1.02
C GLN A 95 -9.30 -11.88 -0.32
N MET A 96 -8.50 -10.81 -0.31
CA MET A 96 -7.94 -10.24 -1.55
C MET A 96 -6.97 -11.21 -2.24
N GLU A 97 -6.13 -11.91 -1.48
CA GLU A 97 -5.21 -12.93 -2.02
C GLU A 97 -5.97 -14.10 -2.66
N GLN A 98 -7.13 -14.46 -2.11
CA GLN A 98 -8.02 -15.49 -2.68
C GLN A 98 -8.80 -14.97 -3.89
N ALA A 99 -9.21 -13.71 -3.89
CA ALA A 99 -10.01 -13.10 -4.95
C ALA A 99 -9.18 -12.73 -6.19
N SER A 100 -7.89 -12.43 -6.04
CA SER A 100 -7.00 -12.07 -7.15
C SER A 100 -5.60 -12.66 -6.97
N PRO A 101 -5.18 -13.59 -7.86
CA PRO A 101 -3.81 -14.09 -7.90
C PRO A 101 -2.76 -12.98 -8.05
N ALA A 102 -3.12 -11.87 -8.70
CA ALA A 102 -2.25 -10.69 -8.83
C ALA A 102 -2.07 -9.94 -7.50
N ALA A 103 -3.10 -9.90 -6.65
CA ALA A 103 -2.99 -9.35 -5.29
C ALA A 103 -2.14 -10.25 -4.39
N GLY A 104 -2.25 -11.58 -4.56
CA GLY A 104 -1.33 -12.55 -3.94
C GLY A 104 0.14 -12.35 -4.32
N MET A 105 0.40 -11.91 -5.56
CA MET A 105 1.74 -11.52 -5.99
C MET A 105 2.20 -10.24 -5.30
N LEU A 106 1.38 -9.17 -5.27
CA LEU A 106 1.69 -7.93 -4.55
C LEU A 106 1.90 -8.13 -3.05
N GLY A 107 1.13 -9.04 -2.42
CA GLY A 107 1.34 -9.46 -1.03
C GLY A 107 2.71 -10.06 -0.82
N LYS A 108 3.19 -10.91 -1.73
CA LYS A 108 4.55 -11.48 -1.71
C LYS A 108 5.65 -10.44 -1.99
N LEU A 109 5.34 -9.39 -2.76
CA LEU A 109 6.25 -8.26 -2.96
C LEU A 109 6.37 -7.38 -1.70
N LEU A 110 5.29 -7.26 -0.93
CA LEU A 110 5.22 -6.44 0.29
C LEU A 110 5.74 -7.18 1.53
N ASP A 111 5.68 -8.52 1.52
CA ASP A 111 6.18 -9.44 2.56
C ASP A 111 7.72 -9.61 2.53
N GLN A 112 8.43 -8.56 2.11
CA GLN A 112 9.86 -8.52 1.81
C GLN A 112 10.76 -8.53 3.06
N ASP A 113 10.47 -9.42 3.99
CA ASP A 113 11.37 -9.84 5.06
C ASP A 113 11.02 -11.27 5.53
N GLY A 114 10.55 -12.08 4.58
CA GLY A 114 10.71 -13.54 4.61
C GLY A 114 11.68 -14.13 3.57
N ASP A 115 12.38 -13.29 2.78
CA ASP A 115 13.50 -13.56 1.83
C ASP A 115 13.28 -14.03 0.37
N GLY A 116 12.08 -14.35 -0.10
CA GLY A 116 11.92 -15.08 -1.39
C GLY A 116 11.98 -14.32 -2.72
N SER A 117 12.82 -13.28 -2.87
CA SER A 117 13.31 -12.66 -4.12
C SER A 117 12.36 -12.33 -5.30
N VAL A 118 11.77 -11.12 -5.24
CA VAL A 118 11.08 -10.42 -6.35
C VAL A 118 11.92 -10.29 -7.62
N ALA A 119 13.24 -10.09 -7.47
CA ALA A 119 14.17 -9.97 -8.58
C ALA A 119 14.29 -11.28 -9.37
N ASP A 120 14.19 -12.42 -8.69
CA ASP A 120 14.31 -13.75 -9.27
C ASP A 120 13.06 -14.12 -10.08
N ASP A 121 11.87 -13.71 -9.64
CA ASP A 121 10.61 -13.91 -10.36
C ASP A 121 10.45 -12.99 -11.58
N ILE A 122 10.88 -11.72 -11.48
CA ILE A 122 10.92 -10.79 -12.62
C ILE A 122 11.96 -11.26 -13.65
N ALA A 123 13.13 -11.72 -13.18
CA ALA A 123 14.13 -12.32 -14.05
C ALA A 123 13.60 -13.59 -14.73
N LYS A 124 12.87 -14.48 -14.03
CA LYS A 124 12.22 -15.67 -14.60
C LYS A 124 11.12 -15.35 -15.60
N MET A 125 10.31 -14.31 -15.39
CA MET A 125 9.33 -13.86 -16.38
C MET A 125 10.02 -13.30 -17.64
N GLY A 126 11.05 -12.46 -17.48
CA GLY A 126 11.80 -11.91 -18.61
C GLY A 126 12.56 -12.97 -19.41
N THR A 127 13.23 -13.90 -18.72
CA THR A 127 13.96 -15.01 -19.33
C THR A 127 13.03 -16.09 -19.89
N GLY A 128 11.85 -16.32 -19.30
CA GLY A 128 10.85 -17.27 -19.80
C GLY A 128 10.19 -16.82 -21.10
N LEU A 129 9.88 -15.53 -21.23
CA LEU A 129 9.36 -14.95 -22.46
C LEU A 129 10.42 -14.93 -23.57
N LEU A 130 11.66 -14.52 -23.25
CA LEU A 130 12.77 -14.56 -24.22
C LEU A 130 13.16 -15.99 -24.61
N GLY A 131 13.20 -16.92 -23.66
CA GLY A 131 13.51 -18.33 -23.90
C GLY A 131 12.46 -19.05 -24.75
N SER A 132 11.18 -18.70 -24.60
CA SER A 132 10.09 -19.27 -25.41
C SER A 132 10.10 -18.76 -26.86
N LEU A 133 10.59 -17.53 -27.08
CA LEU A 133 10.77 -16.95 -28.41
C LEU A 133 11.99 -17.51 -29.16
N PHE A 134 13.05 -17.89 -28.43
CA PHE A 134 14.25 -18.50 -29.02
C PHE A 134 14.16 -20.02 -29.20
N ARG A 135 13.27 -20.70 -28.47
CA ARG A 135 13.07 -22.16 -28.58
C ARG A 135 12.19 -22.57 -29.77
N LYS A 136 11.54 -21.61 -30.44
CA LYS A 136 10.63 -21.87 -31.57
C LYS A 136 11.26 -21.55 -32.93
N ARG A 137 12.52 -21.96 -33.12
CA ARG A 137 13.14 -22.11 -34.44
C ARG A 137 13.74 -23.50 -34.56
#